data_AF-A0AAP8N8T9-F1
#
_entry.id   AF-A0AAP8N8T9-F1
#
_cell.length_a   1.000
_cell.length_b   1.000
_cell.length_c   1.000
_cell.angle_alpha   90.00
_cell.angle_beta   90.00
_cell.angle_gamma   90.00
#
_symmetry.space_group_name_H-M   'P 1'
#
loop_
_entity.id
_entity.type
_entity.pdbx_description
1 polymer ?
#
loop_
_entity_poly.entity_id
_entity_poly.type
_entity_poly.pdbx_seq_one_letter_code
_entity_poly.pdbx_strand_id
1 'polypeptide(L)'
;VDSTVIGHLPYAHQLGAVAVGASLYTFLAWAMGFLRMGSTGFAAQAAGRGDGAALRQILLQGLLLAMGLAILLGALGVPLSGVALHFMQPSAELD
;
A
#
# COMPACT_ATOMS: atom_id res chain seq x y z
N VAL A 1 21.29 -2.90 4.05
CA VAL A 1 21.06 -4.29 3.56
C VAL A 1 20.26 -4.29 2.25
N ASP A 2 19.20 -3.50 2.10
CA ASP A 2 18.46 -3.37 0.81
C ASP A 2 19.25 -2.71 -0.34
N SER A 3 20.25 -1.88 -0.01
CA SER A 3 21.11 -1.23 -1.01
C SER A 3 22.05 -2.18 -1.77
N THR A 4 22.33 -3.38 -1.24
CA THR A 4 23.26 -4.34 -1.85
C THR A 4 22.59 -5.19 -2.94
N VAL A 5 21.28 -5.42 -2.86
CA VAL A 5 20.51 -6.18 -3.85
C VAL A 5 20.25 -5.35 -5.11
N ILE A 6 20.11 -4.03 -4.95
CA ILE A 6 19.85 -3.08 -6.04
C ILE A 6 21.06 -2.91 -6.98
N GLY A 7 22.29 -3.14 -6.49
CA GLY A 7 23.54 -2.95 -7.25
C GLY A 7 23.79 -3.95 -8.39
N HIS A 8 22.94 -4.96 -8.57
CA HIS A 8 23.12 -6.02 -9.57
C HIS A 8 22.10 -5.97 -10.73
N LEU A 9 21.27 -4.92 -10.82
CA LEU A 9 20.30 -4.77 -11.91
C LEU A 9 20.97 -4.06 -13.12
N PRO A 10 21.17 -4.75 -14.25
CA PRO A 10 21.99 -4.26 -15.36
C PRO A 10 21.34 -3.12 -16.18
N TYR A 11 20.06 -2.77 -15.96
CA TYR A 11 19.33 -1.78 -16.77
C TYR A 11 18.53 -0.76 -15.93
N ALA A 12 18.63 0.53 -16.29
CA ALA A 12 18.02 1.66 -15.57
C ALA A 12 16.48 1.59 -15.45
N HIS A 13 15.80 0.92 -16.38
CA HIS A 13 14.35 0.72 -16.32
C HIS A 13 13.91 -0.12 -15.12
N GLN A 14 14.65 -1.19 -14.80
CA GLN A 14 14.33 -2.09 -13.69
C GLN A 14 14.55 -1.38 -12.34
N LEU A 15 15.58 -0.55 -12.24
CA LEU A 15 15.81 0.36 -11.11
C LEU A 15 14.66 1.34 -10.90
N GLY A 16 14.14 1.94 -11.98
CA GLY A 16 12.99 2.84 -11.92
C GLY A 16 11.72 2.16 -11.42
N ALA A 17 11.42 0.97 -11.93
CA ALA A 17 10.26 0.18 -11.48
C ALA A 17 10.35 -0.19 -9.99
N VAL A 18 11.53 -0.62 -9.53
CA VAL A 18 11.77 -0.94 -8.12
C VAL A 18 11.64 0.30 -7.23
N ALA A 19 12.17 1.46 -7.64
CA ALA A 19 12.06 2.70 -6.89
C ALA A 19 10.60 3.17 -6.72
N VAL A 20 9.81 3.07 -7.79
CA VAL A 20 8.37 3.40 -7.76
C VAL A 20 7.61 2.40 -6.87
N GLY A 21 7.89 1.10 -7.01
CA GLY A 21 7.31 0.06 -6.16
C GLY A 21 7.63 0.25 -4.67
N ALA A 22 8.88 0.55 -4.33
CA ALA A 22 9.31 0.84 -2.97
C ALA A 22 8.65 2.10 -2.39
N SER A 23 8.50 3.15 -3.21
CA SER A 23 7.81 4.38 -2.80
C SER A 23 6.33 4.12 -2.51
N LEU A 24 5.66 3.36 -3.39
CA LEU A 24 4.27 2.96 -3.20
C LEU A 24 4.08 2.11 -1.94
N TYR A 25 4.96 1.13 -1.73
CA TYR A 25 4.97 0.31 -0.52
C TYR A 25 5.17 1.16 0.74
N THR A 26 6.11 2.10 0.72
CA THR A 26 6.37 2.99 1.85
C THR A 26 5.14 3.85 2.17
N PHE A 27 4.49 4.41 1.14
CA PHE A 27 3.24 5.15 1.30
C PHE A 27 2.12 4.29 1.91
N LEU A 28 1.94 3.06 1.40
CA LEU A 28 0.98 2.08 1.93
C LEU A 28 1.24 1.73 3.40
N ALA A 29 2.49 1.47 3.75
CA ALA A 29 2.90 1.19 5.12
C ALA A 29 2.59 2.38 6.05
N TRP A 30 2.82 3.61 5.57
CA TRP A 30 2.51 4.82 6.32
C TRP A 30 1.00 5.02 6.49
N ALA A 31 0.21 4.78 5.43
CA ALA A 31 -1.25 4.86 5.49
C ALA A 31 -1.85 3.85 6.50
N MET A 32 -1.34 2.62 6.55
CA MET A 32 -1.72 1.67 7.59
C MET A 32 -1.28 2.10 8.98
N GLY A 33 -0.08 2.69 9.10
CA GLY A 33 0.39 3.29 10.36
C GLY A 33 -0.52 4.41 10.86
N PHE A 34 -0.99 5.26 9.95
CA PHE A 34 -1.94 6.34 10.24
C PHE A 34 -3.30 5.81 10.70
N LEU A 35 -3.88 4.84 9.97
CA LEU A 35 -5.15 4.21 10.33
C LEU A 35 -5.08 3.56 11.73
N ARG A 36 -3.94 2.94 12.07
CA ARG A 36 -3.68 2.39 13.40
C ARG A 36 -3.67 3.48 14.47
N MET A 37 -2.94 4.58 14.25
CA MET A 37 -2.93 5.70 15.22
C MET A 37 -4.32 6.32 15.39
N GLY A 38 -5.08 6.53 14.31
CA GLY A 38 -6.44 7.07 14.37
C GLY A 38 -7.43 6.18 15.12
N SER A 39 -7.34 4.86 14.95
CA SER A 39 -8.25 3.90 15.61
C SER A 39 -7.92 3.65 17.09
N THR A 40 -6.65 3.75 17.49
CA THR A 40 -6.24 3.57 18.89
C THR A 40 -6.85 4.61 19.85
N GLY A 41 -7.04 5.85 19.41
CA GLY A 41 -7.68 6.89 20.23
C GLY A 41 -9.15 6.58 20.54
N PHE A 42 -9.92 6.14 19.55
CA PHE A 42 -11.31 5.71 19.75
C PHE A 42 -11.40 4.44 20.59
N ALA A 43 -10.49 3.48 20.36
CA ALA A 43 -10.42 2.26 21.15
C ALA A 43 -10.13 2.56 22.64
N ALA A 44 -9.21 3.49 22.93
CA ALA A 44 -8.90 3.91 24.29
C ALA A 44 -10.12 4.57 24.99
N GLN A 45 -10.89 5.39 24.27
CA GLN A 45 -12.12 5.99 24.79
C GLN A 45 -13.21 4.96 25.07
N ALA A 46 -13.40 3.97 24.17
CA ALA A 46 -14.35 2.89 24.37
C ALA A 46 -13.95 1.98 25.54
N ALA A 47 -12.66 1.65 25.63
CA ALA A 47 -12.10 0.88 26.74
C ALA A 47 -12.27 1.60 28.09
N GLY A 48 -12.03 2.91 28.15
CA GLY A 48 -12.24 3.72 29.35
C GLY A 48 -13.70 3.80 29.82
N ARG A 49 -14.66 3.57 28.92
CA ARG A 49 -16.10 3.48 29.24
C ARG A 49 -16.57 2.05 29.58
N GLY A 50 -15.69 1.05 29.47
CA GLY A 50 -16.04 -0.36 29.64
C GLY A 50 -16.93 -0.92 28.52
N ASP A 51 -17.02 -0.23 27.37
CA ASP A 51 -17.90 -0.60 26.27
C ASP A 51 -17.19 -1.55 25.29
N GLY A 52 -17.29 -2.85 25.57
CA GLY A 52 -16.72 -3.89 24.72
C GLY A 52 -17.38 -3.99 23.33
N ALA A 53 -18.63 -3.56 23.19
CA ALA A 53 -19.32 -3.57 21.90
C ALA A 53 -18.73 -2.50 20.97
N ALA A 54 -18.51 -1.29 21.49
CA ALA A 54 -17.85 -0.21 20.76
C ALA A 54 -16.41 -0.60 20.35
N LEU A 55 -15.67 -1.30 21.24
CA LEU A 55 -14.32 -1.77 20.93
C LEU A 55 -14.30 -2.74 19.73
N ARG A 56 -15.25 -3.68 19.70
CA ARG A 56 -15.40 -4.66 18.61
C ARG A 56 -15.82 -3.99 17.31
N GLN A 57 -16.68 -2.96 17.39
CA GLN A 57 -17.08 -2.18 16.23
C GLN A 57 -15.89 -1.41 15.62
N ILE A 58 -15.05 -0.77 16.44
CA ILE A 58 -13.84 -0.08 15.99
C ILE A 58 -12.87 -1.04 15.29
N LEU A 59 -12.70 -2.26 15.83
CA LEU A 59 -11.87 -3.29 15.21
C LEU A 59 -12.41 -3.72 13.83
N LEU A 60 -13.71 -4.01 13.72
CA LEU A 60 -14.33 -4.39 12.46
C LEU A 60 -14.24 -3.27 11.43
N GLN A 61 -14.51 -2.03 11.84
CA GLN A 61 -14.41 -0.87 10.96
C GLN A 61 -12.97 -0.67 10.45
N GLY A 62 -11.97 -0.79 11.32
CA GLY A 62 -10.56 -0.72 10.94
C GLY A 62 -10.17 -1.82 9.93
N LEU A 63 -10.61 -3.06 10.18
CA LEU A 63 -10.34 -4.20 9.30
C LEU A 63 -10.99 -4.03 7.92
N LEU A 64 -12.26 -3.61 7.89
CA LEU A 64 -12.99 -3.36 6.64
C LEU A 64 -12.36 -2.21 5.83
N LEU A 65 -11.93 -1.14 6.49
CA LEU A 65 -11.24 -0.03 5.83
C LEU A 65 -9.88 -0.46 5.25
N ALA A 66 -9.08 -1.21 6.02
CA ALA A 66 -7.80 -1.71 5.55
C ALA A 66 -7.97 -2.66 4.35
N MET A 67 -8.91 -3.59 4.42
CA MET A 67 -9.22 -4.52 3.34
C MET A 67 -9.78 -3.80 2.10
N GLY A 68 -10.69 -2.86 2.30
CA GLY A 68 -11.23 -2.03 1.21
C GLY A 68 -10.16 -1.22 0.50
N LEU A 69 -9.22 -0.61 1.25
CA LEU A 69 -8.11 0.14 0.69
C LEU A 69 -7.15 -0.78 -0.09
N ALA A 70 -6.84 -1.96 0.44
CA ALA A 70 -5.98 -2.93 -0.22
C ALA A 70 -6.59 -3.42 -1.54
N ILE A 71 -7.88 -3.75 -1.55
CA ILE A 71 -8.61 -4.16 -2.75
C ILE A 71 -8.68 -3.02 -3.75
N LEU A 72 -9.02 -1.80 -3.31
CA LEU A 72 -9.10 -0.62 -4.18
C LEU A 72 -7.77 -0.33 -4.87
N LEU A 73 -6.67 -0.35 -4.11
CA LEU A 73 -5.34 -0.09 -4.66
C LEU A 73 -4.86 -1.23 -5.57
N GLY A 74 -5.16 -2.49 -5.24
CA GLY A 74 -4.91 -3.61 -6.15
C GLY A 74 -5.72 -3.52 -7.44
N ALA A 75 -7.00 -3.21 -7.33
CA ALA A 75 -7.93 -3.06 -8.46
C ALA A 75 -7.60 -1.87 -9.35
N LEU A 76 -7.01 -0.79 -8.80
CA LEU A 76 -6.48 0.34 -9.58
C LEU A 76 -5.10 0.01 -10.19
N GLY A 77 -4.25 -0.71 -9.46
CA GLY A 77 -2.90 -1.06 -9.91
C GLY A 77 -2.89 -1.96 -11.15
N VAL A 78 -3.81 -2.93 -11.23
CA VAL A 78 -3.93 -3.86 -12.38
C VAL A 78 -4.23 -3.16 -13.72
N PRO A 79 -5.23 -2.25 -13.83
CA PRO A 79 -5.46 -1.51 -15.07
C PRO A 79 -4.41 -0.42 -15.31
N LEU A 80 -3.86 0.19 -14.27
CA LEU A 80 -2.81 1.22 -14.40
C LEU A 80 -1.54 0.67 -15.05
N SER A 81 -1.16 -0.58 -14.79
CA SER A 81 -0.01 -1.19 -15.46
C SER A 81 -0.27 -1.39 -16.96
N GLY A 82 -1.47 -1.80 -17.34
CA GLY A 82 -1.88 -1.92 -18.75
C GLY A 82 -1.91 -0.58 -19.48
N VAL A 83 -2.44 0.47 -18.84
CA VAL A 83 -2.48 1.83 -19.40
C VAL A 83 -1.06 2.44 -19.46
N ALA A 84 -0.24 2.26 -18.44
CA ALA A 84 1.15 2.72 -18.44
C ALA A 84 1.96 2.08 -19.57
N LEU A 85 1.81 0.77 -19.80
CA LEU A 85 2.46 0.07 -20.91
C LEU A 85 1.95 0.56 -22.28
N HIS A 86 0.68 0.93 -22.39
CA HIS A 86 0.10 1.46 -23.63
C HIS A 86 0.59 2.88 -23.94
N PHE A 87 0.72 3.74 -22.91
CA PHE A 87 1.26 5.10 -23.06
C PHE A 87 2.77 5.15 -23.21
N MET A 88 3.51 4.19 -22.65
CA MET A 88 4.98 4.18 -22.70
C MET A 88 5.55 3.78 -24.06
N GLN A 89 4.74 3.31 -25.04
CA GLN A 89 5.20 2.83 -26.35
C GLN A 89 6.62 2.22 -26.26
N PRO A 90 6.80 1.05 -25.58
CA PRO A 90 8.11 0.42 -25.55
C PRO A 90 8.46 0.12 -27.01
N SER A 91 9.35 0.93 -27.57
CA SER A 91 9.84 0.79 -28.92
C SER A 91 10.32 -0.64 -29.09
N ALA A 92 9.86 -1.27 -30.16
CA ALA A 92 10.05 -2.65 -30.52
C ALA A 92 11.53 -3.09 -30.43
N GLU A 93 11.95 -3.53 -29.26
CA GLU A 93 13.14 -4.36 -29.03
C GLU A 93 12.81 -5.32 -27.88
N LEU A 94 11.85 -6.20 -28.14
CA LEU A 94 11.60 -7.41 -27.35
C LEU A 94 11.38 -8.55 -28.35
N ASP A 95 12.45 -8.91 -29.05
CA ASP A 95 12.76 -10.27 -29.53
C ASP A 95 14.23 -10.56 -29.17
#